data_AF-A0A9E1SKE9-F1
#
_entry.id   AF-A0A9E1SKE9-F1
#
_cell.length_a   1.000
_cell.length_b   1.000
_cell.length_c   1.000
_cell.angle_alpha   90.00
_cell.angle_beta   90.00
_cell.angle_gamma   90.00
#
_symmetry.space_group_name_H-M   'P 1'
#
loop_
_entity.id
_entity.type
_entity.pdbx_description
1 polymer ?
#
loop_
_entity_poly.entity_id
_entity_poly.type
_entity_poly.pdbx_seq_one_letter_code
_entity_poly.pdbx_strand_id
1 'polypeptide(L)' 'MPTFSPNLEHTLHRSVAEANKRQHEFATLEHLLLGLLDDQDAVAVLR' A
#
# COMPACT_ATOMS: atom_id res chain seq x y z
N MET A 1 2.18 16.18 12.23
CA MET A 1 1.86 15.25 11.13
C MET A 1 1.63 13.90 11.77
N PRO A 2 0.49 13.21 11.53
CA PRO A 2 0.37 11.84 12.00
C PRO A 2 1.46 11.02 11.30
N THR A 3 2.38 10.49 12.08
CA THR A 3 3.37 9.52 11.59
C THR A 3 2.63 8.20 11.40
N PHE A 4 2.53 7.74 10.16
CA PHE A 4 2.12 6.37 9.89
C PHE A 4 3.12 5.40 10.53
N SER A 5 2.68 4.17 10.78
CA SER A 5 3.64 3.12 11.14
C SER A 5 4.61 2.93 9.98
N PRO A 6 5.88 2.54 10.25
CA PRO A 6 6.85 2.27 9.19
C PRO A 6 6.36 1.26 8.14
N ASN A 7 5.62 0.24 8.57
CA ASN A 7 5.02 -0.76 7.68
C ASN A 7 3.96 -0.15 6.76
N LEU A 8 3.07 0.68 7.30
CA LEU A 8 2.04 1.34 6.50
C LEU A 8 2.66 2.31 5.48
N GLU A 9 3.70 3.05 5.87
CA GLU A 9 4.43 3.92 4.94
C GLU A 9 5.08 3.13 3.80
N HIS A 10 5.70 1.99 4.10
CA HIS A 10 6.24 1.08 3.09
C HIS A 10 5.15 0.54 2.15
N THR A 11 4.00 0.16 2.71
CA THR A 11 2.82 -0.29 1.95
C THR A 11 2.30 0.79 1.00
N LEU A 12 2.22 2.04 1.46
CA LEU A 12 1.83 3.17 0.61
C LEU A 12 2.84 3.42 -0.52
N HIS A 13 4.14 3.39 -0.23
CA HIS A 13 5.18 3.54 -1.26
C HIS A 13 5.09 2.44 -2.31
N ARG A 14 4.88 1.17 -1.91
CA ARG A 14 4.67 0.07 -2.85
C ARG A 14 3.43 0.28 -3.72
N SER A 15 2.33 0.72 -3.12
CA SER A 15 1.05 0.95 -3.84
C SER A 15 1.22 2.03 -4.91
N VAL A 16 1.92 3.11 -4.59
CA VAL A 16 2.26 4.19 -5.54
C VAL A 16 3.23 3.70 -6.62
N ALA A 17 4.24 2.90 -6.25
CA ALA A 17 5.15 2.31 -7.24
C ALA A 17 4.40 1.40 -8.22
N GLU A 18 3.39 0.67 -7.76
CA GLU A 18 2.57 -0.20 -8.62
C GLU A 18 1.65 0.58 -9.57
N ALA A 19 1.09 1.70 -9.09
CA ALA A 19 0.36 2.65 -9.93
C ALA A 19 1.27 3.23 -11.02
N ASN A 20 2.47 3.66 -10.67
CA ASN A 20 3.46 4.19 -11.62
C ASN A 20 3.86 3.16 -12.69
N LYS A 21 4.07 1.90 -12.31
CA LYS A 21 4.36 0.81 -13.28
C LYS A 21 3.23 0.62 -14.29
N ARG A 22 1.98 0.87 -13.89
CA ARG A 22 0.79 0.80 -14.75
C ARG A 22 0.46 2.11 -15.46
N GLN A 23 1.28 3.14 -15.28
CA GLN A 23 1.04 4.48 -15.81
C GLN A 23 -0.27 5.10 -15.30
N HIS A 24 -0.66 4.74 -14.07
CA HIS A 24 -1.77 5.37 -13.38
C HIS A 24 -1.28 6.61 -12.65
N GLU A 25 -1.95 7.73 -12.86
CA GLU A 25 -1.64 9.03 -12.23
C GLU A 25 -1.82 8.98 -10.70
N PHE A 26 -2.71 8.12 -10.21
CA PHE A 26 -3.00 7.96 -8.79
C PHE A 26 -3.01 6.49 -8.40
N ALA A 27 -2.57 6.23 -7.16
CA ALA A 27 -2.80 4.94 -6.53
C ALA A 27 -4.29 4.78 -6.21
N THR A 28 -4.92 3.79 -6.84
CA THR A 28 -6.30 3.40 -6.57
C THR A 28 -6.38 2.37 -5.44
N LEU A 29 -7.60 2.06 -4.99
CA LEU A 29 -7.88 1.05 -3.97
C LEU A 29 -7.28 -0.31 -4.30
N GLU A 30 -7.25 -0.71 -5.57
CA GLU A 30 -6.70 -1.98 -6.02
C GLU A 30 -5.19 -2.07 -5.77
N HIS A 31 -4.44 -0.98 -5.98
CA HIS A 31 -3.00 -0.94 -5.71
C HIS A 31 -2.73 -0.96 -4.20
N LEU A 32 -3.58 -0.26 -3.43
CA LEU A 32 -3.50 -0.27 -1.98
C LEU A 32 -3.80 -1.65 -1.41
N LEU A 33 -4.87 -2.29 -1.87
CA LEU A 33 -5.23 -3.65 -1.46
C LEU A 33 -4.12 -4.63 -1.81
N LEU A 34 -3.55 -4.54 -3.02
CA LEU A 34 -2.39 -5.36 -3.40
C LEU A 34 -1.19 -5.10 -2.47
N GLY A 35 -0.91 -3.84 -2.13
CA GLY A 35 0.14 -3.47 -1.20
C GLY A 35 -0.11 -4.00 0.23
N LEU A 36 -1.36 -4.04 0.69
CA LEU A 36 -1.72 -4.52 2.02
C LEU A 36 -1.62 -6.05 2.15
N LEU A 37 -1.75 -6.80 1.05
CA LEU A 37 -1.58 -8.27 1.07
C LEU A 37 -0.16 -8.73 1.43
N ASP A 38 0.81 -7.85 1.27
CA ASP A 38 2.21 -8.10 1.63
C ASP A 38 2.64 -7.35 2.91
N ASP A 39 1.70 -6.68 3.60
CA ASP A 39 1.94 -6.02 4.88
C ASP A 39 1.53 -6.98 6.00
N GLN A 40 2.49 -7.46 6.79
CA GLN A 40 2.21 -8.46 7.83
C GLN A 40 1.21 -7.95 8.88
N ASP A 41 1.22 -6.64 9.17
CA ASP A 41 0.28 -6.06 10.13
C ASP A 41 -1.13 -6.01 9.54
N ALA A 42 -1.25 -5.71 8.24
CA ALA A 42 -2.55 -5.70 7.56
C ALA A 42 -3.10 -7.12 7.31
N VAL A 43 -2.24 -8.07 6.94
CA VAL A 43 -2.62 -9.47 6.70
C VAL A 43 -3.23 -10.11 7.94
N ALA A 44 -2.78 -9.74 9.13
CA ALA A 44 -3.35 -10.23 10.39
C ALA A 44 -4.81 -9.78 10.60
N VAL A 45 -5.22 -8.67 9.99
CA VAL A 45 -6.58 -8.09 10.09
C VAL A 45 -7.47 -8.46 8.91
N LEU A 46 -6.88 -8.69 7.73
CA LEU A 46 -7.61 -9.04 6.50
C LEU A 46 -8.07 -10.50 6.43
N ARG A 47 -7.59 -11.36 7.34
CA ARG A 47 -8.01 -12.76 7.49
C ARG A 47 -9.21 -12.88 8.43
#